data_AF-A0AAW1CA14-F1
#
_entry.id   AF-A0AAW1CA14-F1
#
_cell.length_a   1.000
_cell.length_b   1.000
_cell.length_c   1.000
_cell.angle_alpha   90.00
_cell.angle_beta   90.00
_cell.angle_gamma   90.00
#
_symmetry.space_group_name_H-M   'P 1'
#
loop_
_entity.id
_entity.type
_entity.pdbx_description
1 polymer ?
#
loop_
_entity_poly.entity_id
_entity_poly.type
_entity_poly.pdbx_seq_one_letter_code
_entity_poly.pdbx_strand_id
1 'polypeptide(L)' 'MKSCSSQPCQNEAVCHNNPSGYSCACPPGFLGPDCETDINECFSGPCQNGGICHDRPNVSTISI' A
#
# COMPACT_ATOMS: atom_id res chain seq x y z
N MET A 1 -5.40 23.77 0.39
CA MET A 1 -5.34 22.82 1.52
C MET A 1 -5.97 21.53 1.03
N LYS A 2 -5.22 20.43 0.97
CA LYS A 2 -5.77 19.15 0.52
C LYS A 2 -6.67 18.57 1.62
N SER A 3 -7.80 18.02 1.21
CA SER A 3 -8.80 17.38 2.06
C SER A 3 -9.33 16.15 1.33
N CYS A 4 -10.19 15.35 1.97
CA CYS A 4 -10.76 14.17 1.30
C CYS A 4 -11.58 14.50 0.04
N SER A 5 -12.06 15.75 -0.11
CA SER A 5 -12.77 16.19 -1.31
C SER A 5 -11.91 16.16 -2.57
N SER A 6 -10.58 16.25 -2.45
CA SER A 6 -9.66 16.16 -3.59
C SER A 6 -9.23 14.73 -3.91
N GLN A 7 -9.82 13.72 -3.24
CA GLN A 7 -9.50 12.30 -3.38
C GLN A 7 -7.98 12.01 -3.38
N PRO A 8 -7.25 12.42 -2.33
CA PRO A 8 -5.79 12.26 -2.30
C PRO A 8 -5.34 10.81 -2.06
N CYS A 9 -6.12 10.02 -1.33
CA CYS A 9 -5.77 8.66 -0.97
C CYS A 9 -5.90 7.69 -2.16
N GLN A 10 -4.90 6.85 -2.37
CA GLN A 10 -4.81 5.86 -3.44
C GLN A 10 -5.08 4.44 -2.93
N ASN A 11 -5.17 3.48 -3.86
CA ASN A 11 -5.24 2.05 -3.55
C ASN A 11 -6.38 1.67 -2.60
N GLU A 12 -7.58 2.20 -2.83
CA GLU A 12 -8.77 1.95 -2.02
C GLU A 12 -8.65 2.39 -0.54
N ALA A 13 -7.66 3.21 -0.21
CA ALA A 13 -7.48 3.74 1.13
C ALA A 13 -8.64 4.62 1.59
N VAL A 14 -8.93 4.55 2.89
CA VAL A 14 -10.01 5.34 3.51
C VAL A 14 -9.47 6.71 3.88
N CYS A 15 -10.10 7.78 3.38
CA CYS A 15 -9.72 9.14 3.70
C CYS A 15 -10.47 9.67 4.94
N HIS A 16 -9.73 10.26 5.87
CA HIS A 16 -10.28 10.96 7.04
C HIS A 16 -9.89 12.44 7.02
N ASN A 17 -10.86 13.33 7.21
CA ASN A 17 -10.59 14.75 7.37
C ASN A 17 -10.16 15.04 8.81
N ASN A 18 -9.08 15.80 8.97
CA ASN A 18 -8.50 16.17 10.25
C ASN A 18 -8.54 17.70 10.41
N PRO A 19 -8.49 18.22 11.66
CA PRO A 19 -8.48 19.67 11.90
C PRO A 19 -7.34 20.42 11.19
N SER A 20 -6.23 19.72 10.90
CA SER A 20 -5.04 20.25 10.22
C SER A 20 -4.95 19.85 8.73
N GLY A 21 -5.90 19.07 8.19
CA GLY A 21 -5.83 18.58 6.80
C GLY A 21 -6.60 17.28 6.57
N TYR A 22 -5.91 16.26 6.07
CA TYR A 22 -6.45 14.90 5.89
C TYR A 22 -5.43 13.85 6.35
N SER A 23 -5.90 12.62 6.50
CA SER A 23 -5.06 11.43 6.66
C SER A 23 -5.69 10.26 5.91
N CYS A 24 -4.86 9.45 5.27
CA CYS A 24 -5.28 8.21 4.63
C CYS A 24 -5.01 7.02 5.55
N ALA A 25 -6.01 6.15 5.72
CA ALA A 25 -5.84 4.84 6.31
C ALA A 25 -5.56 3.84 5.19
N CYS A 26 -4.30 3.42 5.07
CA CYS A 26 -3.84 2.55 3.99
C CYS A 26 -4.30 1.11 4.21
N PRO A 27 -4.65 0.38 3.13
CA PRO A 27 -4.82 -1.06 3.22
C PRO A 27 -3.49 -1.75 3.57
N PRO A 28 -3.55 -3.00 4.06
CA PRO A 28 -2.36 -3.82 4.24
C PRO A 28 -1.56 -3.93 2.94
N GLY A 29 -0.25 -3.72 2.99
CA GLY A 29 0.59 -3.74 1.81
C GLY A 29 0.80 -2.37 1.14
N PHE A 30 0.25 -1.28 1.69
CA PHE A 30 0.56 0.08 1.21
C PHE A 30 1.07 1.01 2.31
N LEU A 31 1.89 1.97 1.90
CA LEU A 31 2.51 3.00 2.73
C LEU A 31 2.50 4.36 2.03
N GLY A 32 2.83 5.40 2.80
CA GLY A 32 2.91 6.78 2.34
C GLY A 32 1.75 7.64 2.85
N PRO A 33 1.84 8.97 2.72
CA PRO A 33 0.78 9.89 3.13
C PRO A 33 -0.52 9.69 2.36
N ASP A 34 -0.41 9.28 1.10
CA ASP A 34 -1.51 9.05 0.17
C ASP A 34 -1.70 7.55 -0.14
N CYS A 35 -1.02 6.66 0.60
CA CYS A 35 -1.00 5.22 0.35
C CYS A 35 -0.52 4.85 -1.05
N GLU A 36 0.40 5.64 -1.61
CA GLU A 36 0.90 5.53 -2.97
C GLU A 36 1.99 4.47 -3.14
N THR A 37 2.62 4.05 -2.05
CA THR A 37 3.76 3.12 -2.08
C THR A 37 3.27 1.72 -1.76
N ASP A 38 3.42 0.81 -2.72
CA ASP A 38 3.22 -0.63 -2.50
C ASP A 38 4.40 -1.20 -1.71
N ILE A 39 4.11 -2.02 -0.70
CA ILE A 39 5.11 -2.68 0.12
C ILE A 39 5.61 -3.88 -0.66
N ASN A 40 6.92 -3.98 -0.87
CA ASN A 40 7.48 -5.16 -1.49
C ASN A 40 7.51 -6.34 -0.51
N GLU A 41 6.51 -7.23 -0.52
CA GLU A 41 6.48 -8.36 0.41
C GLU A 41 7.58 -9.40 0.11
N CYS A 42 8.12 -9.39 -1.11
CA CYS A 42 9.24 -10.23 -1.51
C CYS A 42 10.55 -9.91 -0.80
N PHE A 43 10.72 -8.69 -0.28
CA PHE A 43 11.95 -8.26 0.42
C PHE A 43 12.26 -9.11 1.66
N SER A 44 11.22 -9.65 2.31
CA SER A 44 11.36 -10.54 3.46
C SER A 44 11.86 -11.96 3.10
N GLY A 45 12.00 -12.25 1.80
CA GLY A 45 12.42 -13.56 1.30
C GLY A 45 11.47 -14.71 1.66
N PRO A 46 10.13 -14.57 1.48
CA PRO A 46 9.19 -15.63 1.86
C PRO A 46 9.28 -16.87 0.96
N CYS A 47 9.84 -16.73 -0.25
CA CYS A 47 9.95 -17.81 -1.22
C CYS A 47 11.11 -18.75 -0.87
N GLN A 48 10.78 -20.00 -0.56
CA GLN A 48 11.74 -21.07 -0.30
C GLN A 48 11.81 -22.05 -1.47
N ASN A 49 12.83 -22.92 -1.49
CA ASN A 49 13.00 -24.00 -2.49
C ASN A 49 13.17 -23.53 -3.95
N GLY A 50 13.72 -22.34 -4.17
CA GLY A 50 14.03 -21.84 -5.52
C GLY A 50 12.85 -21.17 -6.24
N GLY A 51 11.73 -20.94 -5.57
CA GLY A 51 10.60 -20.18 -6.11
C GLY A 51 10.96 -18.71 -6.39
N ILE A 52 10.39 -18.15 -7.45
CA ILE A 52 10.52 -16.74 -7.80
C ILE A 52 9.38 -15.97 -7.14
N CYS A 53 9.72 -14.96 -6.35
CA CYS A 53 8.76 -14.05 -5.77
C CYS A 53 8.39 -12.96 -6.77
N HIS A 54 7.09 -12.78 -7.00
CA HIS A 54 6.56 -11.67 -7.78
C HIS A 54 5.75 -10.75 -6.87
N ASP A 55 6.22 -9.52 -6.77
CA ASP A 55 5.56 -8.43 -6.06
C ASP A 55 4.24 -8.06 -6.75
N ARG A 56 3.14 -8.02 -5.99
CA ARG A 56 1.83 -7.58 -6.48
C ARG A 56 1.20 -6.64 -5.44
N PRO A 57 0.28 -5.77 -5.88
CA PRO A 57 -0.42 -4.88 -4.96
C PRO A 57 -1.07 -5.64 -3.80
N ASN A 58 -0.69 -5.31 -2.56
CA ASN A 58 -1.11 -5.95 -1.30
C ASN A 58 -0.65 -7.40 -1.04
N VAL A 59 0.09 -8.05 -1.95
CA VAL A 59 0.42 -9.48 -1.80
C VAL A 59 1.60 -9.91 -2.68
N SER A 60 2.41 -10.87 -2.22
CA SER A 60 3.37 -11.55 -3.09
C SER A 60 2.81 -12.86 -3.66
N THR A 61 3.12 -13.14 -4.93
CA THR A 61 2.81 -14.43 -5.57
C THR A 61 4.09 -15.23 -5.82
N ILE A 62 4.03 -16.55 -5.61
CA ILE A 62 5.17 -17.44 -5.81
C ILE A 62 4.97 -18.20 -7.11
N SER A 63 5.95 -18.10 -8.00
CA SER A 63 6.07 -18.96 -9.17
C SER A 63 7.14 -20.03 -8.91
N ILE A 64 6.85 -21.27 -9.30
CA ILE A 64 7.75 -22.43 -9.24
C ILE A 64 8.10 -22.92 -10.63
#